data_AF-A0A519XE32-F1
#
_entry.id   AF-A0A519XE32-F1
#
_cell.length_a   1.000
_cell.length_b   1.000
_cell.length_c   1.000
_cell.angle_alpha   90.00
_cell.angle_beta   90.00
_cell.angle_gamma   90.00
#
_symmetry.space_group_name_H-M   'P 1'
#
loop_
_entity.id
_entity.type
_entity.pdbx_description
1 polymer ?
#
loop_
_entity_poly.entity_id
_entity_poly.type
_entity_poly.pdbx_seq_one_letter_code
_entity_poly.pdbx_strand_id
1 'polypeptide(L)'
;MKKLFPFLLAIIVITSGCATVQSIIKSTFPYTANLIIPASGKADASISARSSATSIDQVFGNQNGTNYIKDVRIASAKLTAYNPSNTSLGMFKTLKLFISSGNSGEIMVASRSDIQPNIGSDLVLDIDNSKFLDNYIQGSSISVRLEYILRNDAKADVSLKVALSFTSVPKSQ
;
A
#
# COMPACT_ATOMS: atom_id res chain seq x y z
N MET A 1 55.87 33.46 -23.14
CA MET A 1 54.69 33.31 -22.24
C MET A 1 53.45 33.09 -23.13
N LYS A 2 53.07 31.83 -23.34
CA LYS A 2 51.90 31.18 -22.71
C LYS A 2 50.61 31.41 -23.53
N LYS A 3 50.59 30.89 -24.78
CA LYS A 3 49.41 30.74 -25.67
C LYS A 3 48.44 29.66 -25.15
N LEU A 4 48.12 29.72 -23.86
CA LEU A 4 47.37 28.68 -23.13
C LEU A 4 45.86 28.93 -23.09
N PHE A 5 45.37 29.94 -23.82
CA PHE A 5 43.99 30.38 -23.70
C PHE A 5 42.94 29.58 -24.51
N PRO A 6 43.22 28.93 -25.66
CA PRO A 6 42.16 28.21 -26.36
C PRO A 6 41.97 26.76 -25.86
N PHE A 7 42.90 26.23 -25.07
CA PHE A 7 42.83 24.84 -24.58
C PHE A 7 41.90 24.68 -23.35
N LEU A 8 41.61 25.78 -22.63
CA LEU A 8 40.76 25.74 -21.45
C LEU A 8 39.24 25.72 -21.78
N LEU A 9 38.85 26.12 -23.00
CA LEU A 9 37.44 26.24 -23.38
C LEU A 9 36.86 24.95 -24.00
N ALA A 10 37.71 24.02 -24.44
CA ALA A 10 37.28 22.76 -25.06
C ALA A 10 36.91 21.65 -24.04
N ILE A 11 37.25 21.83 -22.76
CA ILE A 11 37.02 20.83 -21.70
C ILE A 11 35.64 20.96 -21.04
N ILE A 12 34.92 22.06 -21.25
CA ILE A 12 33.63 22.33 -20.58
C ILE A 12 32.45 21.64 -21.28
N VAL A 13 32.62 21.13 -22.50
CA VAL A 13 31.51 20.58 -23.32
C VAL A 13 31.22 19.09 -23.06
N ILE A 14 32.05 18.39 -22.28
CA ILE A 14 31.90 16.93 -22.08
C ILE A 14 31.15 16.59 -20.78
N THR A 15 30.82 17.57 -19.94
CA THR A 15 30.11 17.32 -18.66
C THR A 15 28.58 17.36 -18.75
N SER A 16 27.98 17.47 -19.95
CA SER A 16 26.57 17.11 -20.16
C SER A 16 26.41 15.58 -20.23
N GLY A 17 27.16 14.86 -19.39
CA GLY A 17 27.01 13.43 -19.19
C GLY A 17 25.66 13.20 -18.54
N CYS A 18 24.76 12.59 -19.33
CA CYS A 18 23.70 11.72 -18.87
C CYS A 18 23.09 12.14 -17.52
N ALA A 19 22.14 13.08 -17.56
CA ALA A 19 21.02 12.98 -16.64
C ALA A 19 20.34 11.64 -16.96
N THR A 20 20.92 10.56 -16.45
CA THR A 20 20.23 9.28 -16.35
C THR A 20 19.05 9.59 -15.48
N VAL A 21 17.93 9.85 -16.15
CA VAL A 21 16.60 9.75 -15.58
C VAL A 21 16.53 8.29 -15.18
N GLN A 22 17.07 7.99 -14.00
CA GLN A 22 16.80 6.76 -13.31
C GLN A 22 15.30 6.85 -13.08
N SER A 23 14.53 6.34 -14.04
CA SER A 23 13.24 5.75 -13.77
C SER A 23 13.54 4.67 -12.74
N ILE A 24 13.63 5.08 -11.49
CA ILE A 24 13.54 4.23 -10.33
C ILE A 24 12.13 3.68 -10.46
N ILE A 25 12.00 2.57 -11.20
CA ILE A 25 10.88 1.67 -11.02
C ILE A 25 10.94 1.40 -9.53
N LYS A 26 10.10 2.10 -8.78
CA LYS A 26 10.14 2.05 -7.33
C LYS A 26 9.80 0.62 -7.00
N SER A 27 10.82 -0.15 -6.64
CA SER A 27 10.67 -1.53 -6.21
C SER A 27 9.76 -1.63 -5.00
N THR A 28 9.39 -0.49 -4.38
CA THR A 28 8.33 -0.39 -3.38
C THR A 28 7.41 0.78 -3.69
N PHE A 29 6.11 0.53 -3.74
CA PHE A 29 5.09 1.56 -3.97
C PHE A 29 3.99 1.50 -2.90
N PRO A 30 3.58 2.65 -2.34
CA PRO A 30 2.56 2.71 -1.31
C PRO A 30 1.16 2.67 -1.91
N TYR A 31 0.21 2.15 -1.15
CA TYR A 31 -1.20 2.12 -1.48
C TYR A 31 -2.01 2.34 -0.20
N THR A 32 -2.83 3.40 -0.20
CA THR A 32 -3.50 3.84 1.02
C THR A 32 -5.01 3.86 0.81
N ALA A 33 -5.74 3.13 1.65
CA ALA A 33 -7.20 3.07 1.68
C ALA A 33 -7.75 3.66 2.97
N ASN A 34 -8.87 4.38 2.88
CA ASN A 34 -9.60 4.86 4.04
C ASN A 34 -10.87 4.01 4.19
N LEU A 35 -11.04 3.38 5.35
CA LEU A 35 -12.22 2.58 5.68
C LEU A 35 -12.95 3.20 6.86
N ILE A 36 -14.27 3.05 6.88
CA ILE A 36 -15.11 3.49 7.99
C ILE A 36 -15.73 2.24 8.62
N ILE A 37 -15.55 2.11 9.92
CA ILE A 37 -16.17 1.10 10.76
C ILE A 37 -17.41 1.74 11.36
N PRO A 38 -18.62 1.31 10.98
CA PRO A 38 -19.84 1.96 11.45
C PRO A 38 -20.13 1.62 12.92
N ALA A 39 -20.78 2.55 13.62
CA ALA A 39 -21.27 2.40 15.00
C ALA A 39 -22.34 1.31 15.15
N SER A 40 -22.86 0.75 14.06
CA SER A 40 -23.78 -0.40 14.08
C SER A 40 -23.06 -1.74 14.27
N GLY A 41 -21.73 -1.75 14.34
CA GLY A 41 -20.94 -2.96 14.51
C GLY A 41 -21.18 -3.64 15.86
N LYS A 42 -21.68 -4.87 15.85
CA LYS A 42 -21.87 -5.68 17.06
C LYS A 42 -20.60 -6.43 17.45
N ALA A 43 -20.40 -6.62 18.75
CA ALA A 43 -19.38 -7.51 19.29
C ALA A 43 -19.52 -8.92 18.72
N ASP A 44 -18.39 -9.60 18.49
CA ASP A 44 -18.29 -10.97 18.00
C ASP A 44 -18.95 -11.27 16.64
N ALA A 45 -19.48 -10.26 15.96
CA ALA A 45 -19.91 -10.37 14.58
C ALA A 45 -18.70 -10.28 13.64
N SER A 46 -18.63 -11.20 12.67
CA SER A 46 -17.73 -11.03 11.52
C SER A 46 -18.35 -10.01 10.58
N ILE A 47 -17.73 -8.83 10.49
CA ILE A 47 -18.18 -7.73 9.64
C ILE A 47 -17.08 -7.47 8.61
N SER A 48 -17.47 -7.04 7.42
CA SER A 48 -16.53 -6.61 6.40
C SER A 48 -16.81 -5.17 5.96
N ALA A 49 -15.74 -4.41 5.79
CA ALA A 49 -15.75 -3.08 5.20
C ALA A 49 -14.91 -3.11 3.92
N ARG A 50 -15.41 -2.50 2.86
CA ARG A 50 -14.72 -2.41 1.57
C ARG A 50 -14.44 -0.95 1.24
N SER A 51 -13.26 -0.68 0.69
CA SER A 51 -12.91 0.65 0.21
C SER A 51 -12.00 0.57 -1.01
N SER A 52 -12.24 1.46 -1.97
CA SER A 52 -11.31 1.74 -3.06
C SER A 52 -10.28 2.74 -2.58
N ALA A 53 -9.02 2.52 -2.96
CA ALA A 53 -7.90 3.35 -2.52
C ALA A 53 -7.33 4.19 -3.66
N THR A 54 -6.25 4.91 -3.38
CA THR A 54 -5.48 5.65 -4.40
C THR A 54 -5.14 4.76 -5.59
N SER A 55 -5.53 5.19 -6.80
CA SER A 55 -5.23 4.45 -8.04
C SER A 55 -3.73 4.24 -8.21
N ILE A 56 -3.33 3.01 -8.53
CA ILE A 56 -1.92 2.66 -8.71
C ILE A 56 -1.30 3.39 -9.91
N ASP A 57 -2.11 3.73 -10.92
CA ASP A 57 -1.68 4.58 -12.05
C ASP A 57 -1.18 5.96 -11.59
N GLN A 58 -1.78 6.50 -10.52
CA GLN A 58 -1.33 7.75 -9.92
C GLN A 58 0.01 7.58 -9.19
N VAL A 59 0.29 6.38 -8.65
CA VAL A 59 1.55 6.06 -7.99
C VAL A 59 2.69 5.89 -8.98
N PHE A 60 2.40 5.31 -10.16
CA PHE A 60 3.37 5.17 -11.25
C PHE A 60 3.43 6.37 -12.21
N GLY A 61 2.48 7.30 -12.13
CA GLY A 61 2.38 8.45 -13.03
C GLY A 61 2.00 8.08 -14.48
N ASN A 62 1.58 6.85 -14.73
CA ASN A 62 1.20 6.33 -16.04
C ASN A 62 0.19 5.18 -15.87
N GLN A 63 -0.84 5.15 -16.73
CA GLN A 63 -1.89 4.12 -16.82
C GLN A 63 -1.36 2.71 -17.14
N ASN A 64 -0.13 2.60 -17.67
CA ASN A 64 0.51 1.33 -18.01
C ASN A 64 1.69 0.99 -17.08
N GLY A 65 1.91 1.73 -16.00
CA GLY A 65 3.05 1.54 -15.10
C GLY A 65 3.13 0.12 -14.52
N THR A 66 1.97 -0.49 -14.27
CA THR A 66 1.83 -1.84 -13.74
C THR A 66 2.25 -2.94 -14.73
N ASN A 67 2.29 -2.67 -16.03
CA ASN A 67 2.75 -3.63 -17.05
C ASN A 67 4.26 -3.83 -17.04
N TYR A 68 5.01 -2.89 -16.45
CA TYR A 68 6.47 -2.92 -16.36
C TYR A 68 7.00 -3.59 -15.08
N ILE A 69 6.11 -4.06 -14.22
CA ILE A 69 6.46 -4.73 -12.96
C ILE A 69 6.00 -6.19 -12.97
N LYS A 70 6.76 -7.03 -12.28
CA LYS A 70 6.44 -8.44 -12.04
C LYS A 70 6.78 -8.83 -10.60
N ASP A 71 6.38 -10.02 -10.20
CA ASP A 71 6.58 -10.60 -8.87
C ASP A 71 6.08 -9.67 -7.74
N VAL A 72 4.89 -9.08 -7.92
CA VAL A 72 4.34 -8.15 -6.94
C VAL A 72 3.97 -8.88 -5.64
N ARG A 73 4.46 -8.37 -4.51
CA ARG A 73 4.26 -8.91 -3.16
C ARG A 73 3.95 -7.79 -2.17
N ILE A 74 3.39 -8.14 -1.01
CA ILE A 74 3.23 -7.17 0.07
C ILE A 74 4.52 -7.13 0.89
N ALA A 75 5.00 -5.91 1.11
CA ALA A 75 6.11 -5.65 2.03
C ALA A 75 5.61 -5.28 3.43
N SER A 76 4.52 -4.51 3.52
CA SER A 76 3.98 -4.10 4.82
C SER A 76 2.49 -3.77 4.75
N ALA A 77 1.78 -3.99 5.85
CA ALA A 77 0.39 -3.64 6.04
C ALA A 77 0.23 -3.04 7.44
N LYS A 78 -0.08 -1.74 7.48
CA LYS A 78 -0.29 -0.99 8.71
C LYS A 78 -1.69 -0.40 8.71
N LEU A 79 -2.39 -0.55 9.83
CA LEU A 79 -3.65 0.11 10.12
C LEU A 79 -3.42 1.23 11.13
N THR A 80 -4.04 2.37 10.87
CA THR A 80 -4.01 3.52 11.77
C THR A 80 -5.43 4.06 11.93
N ALA A 81 -5.95 4.08 13.16
CA ALA A 81 -7.15 4.84 13.48
C ALA A 81 -6.80 6.33 13.56
N TYR A 82 -7.53 7.16 12.83
CA TYR A 82 -7.28 8.61 12.80
C TYR A 82 -8.48 9.44 13.25
N ASN A 83 -9.70 8.88 13.22
CA ASN A 83 -10.90 9.56 13.68
C ASN A 83 -11.86 8.55 14.34
N PRO A 84 -12.34 8.78 15.57
CA PRO A 84 -11.94 9.84 16.50
C PRO A 84 -10.48 9.70 16.95
N SER A 85 -9.84 10.82 17.26
CA SER A 85 -8.46 10.86 17.72
C SER A 85 -8.29 9.99 18.98
N ASN A 86 -7.19 9.25 19.07
CA ASN A 86 -6.89 8.29 20.16
C ASN A 86 -7.82 7.06 20.23
N THR A 87 -8.53 6.72 19.15
CA THR A 87 -9.24 5.43 19.10
C THR A 87 -8.23 4.28 19.17
N SER A 88 -8.43 3.37 20.12
CA SER A 88 -7.62 2.17 20.26
C SER A 88 -8.08 1.10 19.26
N LEU A 89 -7.13 0.53 18.52
CA LEU A 89 -7.38 -0.64 17.68
C LEU A 89 -7.54 -1.94 18.49
N GLY A 90 -7.37 -1.88 19.82
CA GLY A 90 -7.67 -2.98 20.75
C GLY A 90 -9.15 -3.32 20.82
N MET A 91 -10.01 -2.55 20.14
CA MET A 91 -11.41 -2.92 19.91
C MET A 91 -11.57 -4.11 18.95
N PHE A 92 -10.55 -4.46 18.16
CA PHE A 92 -10.58 -5.65 17.30
C PHE A 92 -10.04 -6.87 18.03
N LYS A 93 -10.64 -8.05 17.79
CA LYS A 93 -10.09 -9.36 18.18
C LYS A 93 -9.23 -9.92 17.05
N THR A 94 -9.78 -9.89 15.84
CA THR A 94 -9.18 -10.43 14.64
C THR A 94 -9.41 -9.49 13.47
N LEU A 95 -8.41 -9.37 12.60
CA LEU A 95 -8.43 -8.61 11.36
C LEU A 95 -7.90 -9.47 10.23
N LYS A 96 -8.57 -9.44 9.09
CA LYS A 96 -8.13 -10.09 7.85
C LYS A 96 -8.27 -9.08 6.74
N LEU A 97 -7.17 -8.85 6.04
CA LEU A 97 -7.09 -7.92 4.94
C LEU A 97 -7.06 -8.69 3.63
N PHE A 98 -8.00 -8.35 2.76
CA PHE A 98 -8.13 -8.90 1.44
C PHE A 98 -7.93 -7.80 0.41
N ILE A 99 -7.24 -8.16 -0.66
CA ILE A 99 -7.17 -7.37 -1.88
C ILE A 99 -8.04 -8.04 -2.91
N SER A 100 -8.75 -7.23 -3.65
CA SER A 100 -9.63 -7.68 -4.72
C SER A 100 -9.43 -6.82 -5.94
N SER A 101 -9.46 -7.46 -7.08
CA SER A 101 -9.39 -6.82 -8.39
C SER A 101 -10.61 -7.27 -9.16
N GLY A 102 -11.26 -6.36 -9.88
CA GLY A 102 -12.57 -6.59 -10.50
C GLY A 102 -12.66 -7.91 -11.29
N ASN A 103 -11.57 -8.33 -11.92
CA ASN A 103 -11.52 -9.52 -12.79
C ASN A 103 -10.78 -10.72 -12.17
N SER A 104 -10.12 -10.57 -11.02
CA SER A 104 -9.19 -11.58 -10.48
C SER A 104 -9.62 -12.17 -9.13
N GLY A 105 -10.82 -11.82 -8.65
CA GLY A 105 -11.37 -12.30 -7.39
C GLY A 105 -10.76 -11.59 -6.17
N GLU A 106 -10.74 -12.28 -5.03
CA GLU A 106 -10.18 -11.76 -3.77
C GLU A 106 -9.10 -12.69 -3.22
N ILE A 107 -8.08 -12.08 -2.61
CA ILE A 107 -6.97 -12.79 -1.99
C ILE A 107 -6.65 -12.16 -0.63
N MET A 108 -6.40 -13.00 0.37
CA MET A 108 -5.91 -12.55 1.67
C MET A 108 -4.44 -12.18 1.54
N VAL A 109 -4.07 -11.02 2.06
CA VAL A 109 -2.71 -10.49 1.91
C VAL A 109 -2.07 -10.11 3.23
N ALA A 110 -2.88 -9.91 4.25
CA ALA A 110 -2.41 -9.72 5.61
C ALA A 110 -3.50 -10.14 6.59
N SER A 111 -3.12 -10.58 7.77
CA SER A 111 -4.06 -10.85 8.85
C SER A 111 -3.40 -10.62 10.20
N ARG A 112 -4.22 -10.47 11.24
CA ARG A 112 -3.76 -10.43 12.62
C ARG A 112 -4.85 -11.03 13.49
N SER A 113 -4.55 -12.11 14.17
CA SER A 113 -5.39 -12.66 15.23
C SER A 113 -4.88 -12.20 16.60
N ASP A 114 -5.71 -12.42 17.63
CA ASP A 114 -5.32 -12.26 19.03
C ASP A 114 -4.78 -10.87 19.37
N ILE A 115 -5.45 -9.87 18.80
CA ILE A 115 -5.10 -8.46 18.98
C ILE A 115 -5.32 -8.08 20.45
N GLN A 116 -4.24 -7.63 21.11
CA GLN A 116 -4.30 -7.26 22.53
C GLN A 116 -5.21 -6.03 22.73
N PRO A 117 -5.97 -5.97 23.84
CA PRO A 117 -6.92 -4.87 24.08
C PRO A 117 -6.24 -3.52 24.38
N ASN A 118 -4.98 -3.53 24.79
CA ASN A 118 -4.19 -2.37 25.21
C ASN A 118 -3.30 -1.80 24.08
N ILE A 119 -3.55 -2.13 22.82
CA ILE A 119 -2.84 -1.49 21.70
C ILE A 119 -3.34 -0.07 21.46
N GLY A 120 -2.46 0.78 20.92
CA GLY A 120 -2.79 2.15 20.56
C GLY A 120 -3.63 2.26 19.28
N SER A 121 -3.49 3.40 18.60
CA SER A 121 -4.18 3.67 17.33
C SER A 121 -3.50 3.07 16.11
N ASP A 122 -2.36 2.39 16.28
CA ASP A 122 -1.58 1.77 15.22
C ASP A 122 -1.47 0.26 15.40
N LEU A 123 -1.62 -0.48 14.31
CA LEU A 123 -1.50 -1.92 14.29
C LEU A 123 -0.83 -2.38 12.99
N VAL A 124 0.21 -3.18 13.12
CA VAL A 124 0.85 -3.86 11.99
C VAL A 124 0.22 -5.25 11.86
N LEU A 125 -0.14 -5.61 10.63
CA LEU A 125 -0.69 -6.92 10.31
C LEU A 125 0.43 -7.87 9.86
N ASP A 126 0.23 -9.16 10.08
CA ASP A 126 1.11 -10.21 9.60
C ASP A 126 0.85 -10.44 8.11
N ILE A 127 1.90 -10.31 7.30
CA ILE A 127 1.79 -10.39 5.84
C ILE A 127 1.69 -11.84 5.39
N ASP A 128 0.77 -12.09 4.46
CA ASP A 128 0.70 -13.33 3.70
C ASP A 128 1.31 -13.12 2.30
N ASN A 129 2.51 -13.67 2.10
CA ASN A 129 3.22 -13.66 0.82
C ASN A 129 3.18 -15.02 0.12
N SER A 130 2.20 -15.87 0.44
CA SER A 130 2.06 -17.19 -0.17
C SER A 130 1.76 -17.15 -1.68
N LYS A 131 1.25 -16.03 -2.20
CA LYS A 131 0.94 -15.86 -3.62
C LYS A 131 1.39 -14.50 -4.15
N PHE A 132 1.59 -14.45 -5.47
CA PHE A 132 1.89 -13.21 -6.17
C PHE A 132 0.62 -12.41 -6.45
N LEU A 133 0.75 -11.09 -6.39
CA LEU A 133 -0.34 -10.14 -6.60
C LEU A 133 -0.35 -9.54 -8.01
N ASP A 134 0.48 -10.03 -8.93
CA ASP A 134 0.64 -9.48 -10.28
C ASP A 134 -0.71 -9.23 -10.98
N ASN A 135 -1.55 -10.26 -11.03
CA ASN A 135 -2.87 -10.19 -11.68
C ASN A 135 -3.84 -9.22 -11.00
N TYR A 136 -3.69 -9.04 -9.69
CA TYR A 136 -4.53 -8.11 -8.93
C TYR A 136 -4.07 -6.67 -9.15
N ILE A 137 -2.75 -6.45 -9.18
CA ILE A 137 -2.10 -5.14 -9.26
C ILE A 137 -2.13 -4.56 -10.67
N GLN A 138 -2.05 -5.42 -11.69
CA GLN A 138 -2.20 -5.04 -13.10
C GLN A 138 -3.65 -4.77 -13.50
N GLY A 139 -4.62 -5.17 -12.67
CA GLY A 139 -6.02 -4.83 -12.87
C GLY A 139 -6.27 -3.34 -12.64
N SER A 140 -6.99 -2.70 -13.56
CA SER A 140 -7.29 -1.26 -13.55
C SER A 140 -8.04 -0.75 -12.31
N SER A 141 -8.61 -1.65 -11.49
CA SER A 141 -9.33 -1.28 -10.27
C SER A 141 -9.03 -2.26 -9.14
N ILE A 142 -8.38 -1.74 -8.10
CA ILE A 142 -8.10 -2.49 -6.89
C ILE A 142 -8.96 -1.96 -5.77
N SER A 143 -9.52 -2.88 -5.01
CA SER A 143 -10.29 -2.60 -3.81
C SER A 143 -9.76 -3.42 -2.66
N VAL A 144 -9.74 -2.80 -1.48
CA VAL A 144 -9.37 -3.44 -0.23
C VAL A 144 -10.64 -3.81 0.52
N ARG A 145 -10.72 -5.06 0.96
CA ARG A 145 -11.76 -5.53 1.87
C ARG A 145 -11.10 -5.89 3.20
N LEU A 146 -11.54 -5.25 4.26
CA LEU A 146 -11.14 -5.57 5.63
C LEU A 146 -12.27 -6.36 6.28
N GLU A 147 -11.98 -7.58 6.69
CA GLU A 147 -12.87 -8.39 7.51
C GLU A 147 -12.37 -8.35 8.96
N TYR A 148 -13.26 -8.09 9.88
CA TYR A 148 -12.91 -7.85 11.27
C TYR A 148 -13.94 -8.41 12.23
N ILE A 149 -13.45 -8.78 13.41
CA ILE A 149 -14.28 -9.18 14.55
C ILE A 149 -14.04 -8.18 15.67
N LEU A 150 -15.12 -7.55 16.12
CA LEU A 150 -15.09 -6.60 17.22
C LEU A 150 -15.11 -7.32 18.57
N ARG A 151 -14.33 -6.82 19.52
CA ARG A 151 -14.31 -7.27 20.91
C ARG A 151 -15.54 -6.77 21.67
N ASN A 152 -15.93 -5.54 21.41
CA ASN A 152 -17.04 -4.84 22.04
C ASN A 152 -17.86 -4.14 20.93
N ASP A 153 -19.10 -3.80 21.23
CA ASP A 153 -19.95 -3.05 20.31
C ASP A 153 -19.28 -1.71 19.91
N ALA A 154 -19.33 -1.40 18.62
CA ALA A 154 -18.88 -0.12 18.11
C ALA A 154 -19.78 0.98 18.68
N LYS A 155 -19.21 1.96 19.38
CA LYS A 155 -19.99 3.05 19.99
C LYS A 155 -20.10 4.28 19.09
N ALA A 156 -19.21 4.38 18.11
CA ALA A 156 -19.10 5.50 17.19
C ALA A 156 -18.47 5.02 15.88
N ASP A 157 -18.64 5.80 14.82
CA ASP A 157 -17.98 5.55 13.55
C ASP A 157 -16.47 5.79 13.71
N VAL A 158 -15.67 4.78 13.35
CA VAL A 158 -14.21 4.85 13.42
C VAL A 158 -13.65 4.85 12.01
N SER A 159 -12.94 5.91 11.65
CA SER A 159 -12.20 5.99 10.40
C SER A 159 -10.80 5.43 10.56
N LEU A 160 -10.52 4.44 9.74
CA LEU A 160 -9.25 3.74 9.66
C LEU A 160 -8.54 4.09 8.36
N LYS A 161 -7.23 4.26 8.46
CA LYS A 161 -6.33 4.36 7.32
C LYS A 161 -5.54 3.06 7.24
N VAL A 162 -5.68 2.36 6.12
CA VAL A 162 -4.88 1.18 5.79
C VAL A 162 -3.77 1.65 4.86
N ALA A 163 -2.53 1.57 5.33
CA ALA A 163 -1.34 1.82 4.54
C ALA A 163 -0.69 0.47 4.17
N LEU A 164 -0.72 0.16 2.88
CA LEU A 164 -0.04 -0.99 2.29
C LEU A 164 1.20 -0.52 1.54
N SER A 165 2.27 -1.30 1.62
CA SER A 165 3.44 -1.14 0.77
C SER A 165 3.58 -2.41 -0.04
N PHE A 166 3.61 -2.27 -1.36
CA PHE A 166 3.88 -3.37 -2.27
C PHE A 166 5.32 -3.29 -2.74
N THR A 167 5.93 -4.45 -2.94
CA THR A 167 7.20 -4.56 -3.64
C THR A 167 7.04 -5.24 -4.97
N SER A 168 7.83 -4.83 -5.95
CA SER A 168 7.88 -5.46 -7.26
C SER A 168 9.27 -5.43 -7.84
N VAL A 169 9.52 -6.29 -8.83
CA VAL A 169 10.75 -6.25 -9.62
C VAL A 169 10.43 -5.76 -11.04
N PRO A 170 11.37 -5.03 -11.67
CA PRO A 170 11.23 -4.68 -13.08
C PRO A 170 11.03 -5.92 -13.95
N LYS A 171 10.07 -5.85 -14.87
CA LYS A 171 9.94 -6.83 -15.93
C LYS A 171 11.02 -6.52 -16.97
N SER A 172 12.14 -7.24 -16.93
CA SER A 172 13.13 -7.18 -18.01
C SER A 172 12.43 -7.58 -19.32
N GLN A 173 12.52 -6.72 -20.32
CA GLN A 173 12.06 -7.01 -21.67
C GLN A 173 12.93 -8.08 -22.33
#